data_AF-A0A292RZF8-F1
#
_entry.id   AF-A0A292RZF8-F1
#
_cell.length_a   1.000
_cell.length_b   1.000
_cell.length_c   1.000
_cell.angle_alpha   90.00
_cell.angle_beta   90.00
_cell.angle_gamma   90.00
#
_symmetry.space_group_name_H-M   'P 1'
#
loop_
_entity.id
_entity.type
_entity.pdbx_description
1 polymer ?
#
loop_
_entity_poly.entity_id
_entity_poly.type
_entity_poly.pdbx_seq_one_letter_code
_entity_poly.pdbx_strand_id
1 'polypeptide(L)'
;MTTNQFAGRDVINAGGDVNINNNVYPIVRVESIIADVINNLSKSNFPLPYQIKKSKLPLAVEQKIKLNNIKTCRNIIESYKPLSSYLNSVYSNLEKIRISTRERVLQRLQNAYINELNKYVNNERKTLDVVKANSDVILLGIKEQIKNIVICSSNNMTTEEDIDIALDVILADAFVSCQIMESEGQ
;
A
#
# COMPACT_ATOMS: atom_id res chain seq x y z
N MET A 1 17.13 69.96 -44.41
CA MET A 1 17.03 70.47 -43.02
C MET A 1 16.28 69.39 -42.24
N THR A 2 16.99 68.53 -41.48
CA THR A 2 17.15 68.59 -40.00
C THR A 2 15.78 68.69 -39.30
N THR A 3 15.36 67.80 -38.39
CA THR A 3 16.08 66.99 -37.40
C THR A 3 15.20 65.83 -36.90
N ASN A 4 15.86 64.71 -36.57
CA ASN A 4 15.40 63.64 -35.69
C ASN A 4 14.91 64.16 -34.33
N GLN A 5 13.96 63.45 -33.71
CA GLN A 5 14.00 63.14 -32.27
C GLN A 5 13.40 61.74 -32.01
N PHE A 6 14.22 60.91 -31.35
CA PHE A 6 13.93 59.55 -30.89
C PHE A 6 13.10 59.58 -29.60
N ALA A 7 12.27 58.55 -29.40
CA ALA A 7 12.35 57.58 -28.29
C ALA A 7 10.96 57.12 -27.82
N GLY A 8 10.78 55.79 -27.77
CA GLY A 8 9.60 55.12 -27.22
C GLY A 8 9.54 53.69 -27.71
N ARG A 9 10.39 52.82 -27.15
CA ARG A 9 10.31 51.36 -27.35
C ARG A 9 9.22 50.83 -26.42
N ASP A 10 8.11 50.37 -26.97
CA ASP A 10 7.15 49.53 -26.24
C ASP A 10 7.06 48.16 -26.90
N VAL A 11 7.73 47.22 -26.21
CA VAL A 11 7.39 45.82 -25.95
C VAL A 11 6.46 45.15 -26.97
N ILE A 12 7.06 44.19 -27.69
CA ILE A 12 6.35 43.18 -28.48
C ILE A 12 5.45 42.39 -27.53
N ASN A 13 4.16 42.67 -27.57
CA ASN A 13 3.15 41.93 -26.81
C ASN A 13 2.93 40.58 -27.51
N ALA A 14 3.77 39.60 -27.22
CA ALA A 14 3.57 38.20 -27.60
C ALA A 14 2.54 37.54 -26.65
N GLY A 15 1.35 38.15 -26.56
CA GLY A 15 0.17 37.58 -25.93
C GLY A 15 -0.65 36.82 -26.95
N GLY A 16 -0.07 35.75 -27.51
CA GLY A 16 -0.85 34.74 -28.23
C GLY A 16 -1.40 33.78 -27.19
N ASP A 17 -2.71 33.81 -26.96
CA ASP A 17 -3.41 32.83 -26.13
C ASP A 17 -3.12 31.42 -26.68
N VAL A 18 -2.22 30.69 -26.02
CA VAL A 18 -2.04 29.26 -26.28
C VAL A 18 -3.29 28.58 -25.72
N ASN A 19 -4.29 28.40 -26.58
CA ASN A 19 -5.40 27.50 -26.30
C ASN A 19 -4.85 26.07 -26.31
N ILE A 20 -4.37 25.61 -25.16
CA ILE A 20 -4.17 24.19 -24.92
C ILE A 20 -5.58 23.61 -24.87
N ASN A 21 -6.02 23.06 -26.00
CA ASN A 21 -7.16 22.15 -26.07
C ASN A 21 -6.82 20.94 -25.19
N ASN A 22 -7.01 21.12 -23.89
CA ASN A 22 -6.91 20.12 -22.85
C ASN A 22 -8.06 19.15 -23.10
N ASN A 23 -7.85 18.22 -24.03
CA ASN A 23 -8.60 16.98 -24.11
C ASN A 23 -8.19 16.14 -22.89
N VAL A 24 -8.55 16.64 -21.70
CA VAL A 24 -8.42 15.93 -20.44
C VAL A 24 -9.49 14.86 -20.50
N TYR A 25 -9.11 13.69 -21.01
CA TYR A 25 -9.91 12.50 -20.80
C TYR A 25 -10.16 12.39 -19.29
N PRO A 26 -11.43 12.23 -18.85
CA PRO A 26 -11.69 12.08 -17.43
C PRO A 26 -10.90 10.87 -16.93
N ILE A 27 -10.04 11.09 -15.92
CA ILE A 27 -9.34 9.99 -15.26
C ILE A 27 -10.42 9.19 -14.53
N VAL A 28 -10.85 8.08 -15.15
CA VAL A 28 -11.79 7.15 -14.54
C VAL A 28 -11.05 6.46 -13.39
N ARG A 29 -11.38 6.85 -12.17
CA ARG A 29 -10.91 6.16 -10.96
C ARG A 29 -11.88 5.06 -10.61
N VAL A 30 -11.35 3.86 -10.36
CA VAL A 30 -12.14 2.68 -9.99
C VAL A 30 -12.12 2.54 -8.47
N GLU A 31 -13.20 2.00 -7.91
CA GLU A 31 -13.27 1.67 -6.49
C GLU A 31 -12.27 0.57 -6.11
N SER A 32 -11.76 0.63 -4.88
CA SER A 32 -10.89 -0.39 -4.30
C SER A 32 -11.55 -1.01 -3.07
N ILE A 33 -11.62 -2.33 -3.03
CA ILE A 33 -12.08 -3.07 -1.84
C ILE A 33 -11.15 -2.81 -0.66
N ILE A 34 -9.85 -2.64 -0.91
CA ILE A 34 -8.88 -2.32 0.15
C ILE A 34 -9.17 -0.91 0.70
N ALA A 35 -9.57 0.04 -0.14
CA ALA A 35 -9.98 1.36 0.34
C ALA A 35 -11.25 1.27 1.20
N ASP A 36 -12.23 0.44 0.84
CA ASP A 36 -13.39 0.19 1.72
C ASP A 36 -12.97 -0.37 3.08
N VAL A 37 -12.04 -1.33 3.11
CA VAL A 37 -11.51 -1.92 4.36
C VAL A 37 -10.80 -0.86 5.20
N ILE A 38 -9.91 -0.07 4.61
CA ILE A 38 -9.16 0.99 5.30
C ILE A 38 -10.12 2.07 5.84
N ASN A 39 -11.08 2.51 5.04
CA ASN A 39 -12.11 3.47 5.44
C ASN A 39 -12.95 2.98 6.63
N ASN A 40 -13.20 1.68 6.74
CA ASN A 40 -13.95 1.11 7.86
C ASN A 40 -13.05 0.89 9.08
N LEU A 41 -11.80 0.49 8.87
CA LEU A 41 -10.84 0.33 9.94
C LEU A 41 -10.53 1.67 10.61
N SER A 42 -10.28 2.73 9.84
CA SER A 42 -10.00 4.09 10.36
C SER A 42 -11.16 4.67 11.18
N LYS A 43 -12.40 4.30 10.85
CA LYS A 43 -13.60 4.69 11.62
C LYS A 43 -13.79 3.87 12.88
N SER A 44 -13.09 2.74 13.01
CA SER A 44 -13.20 1.90 14.19
C SER A 44 -12.26 2.43 15.29
N ASN A 45 -12.79 2.56 16.51
CA ASN A 45 -12.00 2.97 17.68
C ASN A 45 -11.12 1.81 18.18
N PHE A 46 -10.17 1.36 17.36
CA PHE A 46 -9.18 0.37 17.78
C PHE A 46 -7.97 1.08 18.43
N PRO A 47 -7.33 0.44 19.42
CA PRO A 47 -6.19 1.05 20.11
C PRO A 47 -5.04 1.27 19.13
N LEU A 48 -4.41 2.43 19.19
CA LEU A 48 -3.22 2.71 18.39
C LEU A 48 -2.07 1.78 18.82
N PRO A 49 -1.17 1.39 17.91
CA PRO A 49 -0.11 0.40 18.18
C PRO A 49 0.74 0.70 19.41
N TYR A 50 1.02 1.98 19.70
CA TYR A 50 1.77 2.39 20.89
C TYR A 50 1.03 2.11 22.21
N GLN A 51 -0.30 1.98 22.16
CA GLN A 51 -1.16 1.68 23.30
C GLN A 51 -1.27 0.16 23.54
N ILE A 52 -0.82 -0.66 22.59
CA ILE A 52 -0.97 -2.11 22.63
C ILE A 52 0.27 -2.72 23.26
N LYS A 53 0.06 -3.56 24.29
CA LYS A 53 1.15 -4.35 24.85
C LYS A 53 1.58 -5.41 23.83
N LYS A 54 2.87 -5.40 23.47
CA LYS A 54 3.44 -6.44 22.60
C LYS A 54 3.09 -7.83 23.13
N SER A 55 2.50 -8.65 22.28
CA SER A 55 2.16 -10.04 22.58
C SER A 55 3.23 -10.97 22.00
N LYS A 56 3.48 -12.10 22.67
CA LYS A 56 4.38 -13.13 22.12
C LYS A 56 3.80 -13.64 20.81
N LEU A 57 4.66 -13.75 19.78
CA LEU A 57 4.25 -14.32 18.50
C LEU A 57 4.03 -15.84 18.63
N PRO A 58 3.06 -16.40 17.90
CA PRO A 58 2.94 -17.85 17.75
C PRO A 58 4.24 -18.45 17.18
N LEU A 59 4.58 -19.68 17.58
CA LEU A 59 5.82 -20.33 17.17
C LEU A 59 5.99 -20.40 15.65
N ALA A 60 4.92 -20.71 14.91
CA ALA A 60 4.93 -20.75 13.44
C ALA A 60 5.29 -19.39 12.81
N VAL A 61 4.84 -18.29 13.41
CA VAL A 61 5.16 -16.93 12.95
C VAL A 61 6.64 -16.61 13.22
N GLU A 62 7.16 -17.01 14.38
CA GLU A 62 8.59 -16.86 14.71
C GLU A 62 9.49 -17.67 13.76
N GLN A 63 9.09 -18.90 13.43
CA GLN A 63 9.80 -19.74 12.45
C GLN A 63 9.79 -19.07 11.08
N LYS A 64 8.65 -18.54 10.65
CA LYS A 64 8.52 -17.83 9.37
C LYS A 64 9.39 -16.57 9.29
N ILE A 65 9.45 -15.79 10.37
CA ILE A 65 10.33 -14.62 10.47
C ILE A 65 11.79 -15.04 10.31
N LYS A 66 12.22 -16.11 10.99
CA LYS A 66 13.58 -16.64 10.87
C LYS A 66 13.88 -17.21 9.49
N LEU A 67 12.94 -17.99 8.93
CA LEU A 67 13.07 -18.60 7.60
C LEU A 67 13.29 -17.55 6.52
N ASN A 68 12.56 -16.44 6.59
CA ASN A 68 12.68 -15.35 5.63
C ASN A 68 13.72 -14.29 6.04
N ASN A 69 14.43 -14.43 7.17
CA ASN A 69 15.41 -13.43 7.63
C ASN A 69 14.83 -12.01 7.75
N ILE A 70 13.59 -11.89 8.23
CA ILE A 70 12.90 -10.59 8.40
C ILE A 70 13.49 -9.85 9.62
N LYS A 71 13.85 -8.59 9.43
CA LYS A 71 14.47 -7.74 10.46
C LYS A 71 13.58 -6.57 10.82
N THR A 72 13.52 -5.56 9.98
CA THR A 72 12.85 -4.28 10.30
C THR A 72 11.33 -4.45 10.40
N CYS A 73 10.74 -5.21 9.50
CA CYS A 73 9.29 -5.48 9.46
C CYS A 73 8.81 -6.36 10.62
N ARG A 74 9.73 -6.99 11.37
CA ARG A 74 9.38 -7.72 12.60
C ARG A 74 8.60 -6.84 13.58
N ASN A 75 9.02 -5.59 13.74
CA ASN A 75 8.36 -4.65 14.65
C ASN A 75 6.93 -4.33 14.20
N ILE A 76 6.67 -4.29 12.90
CA ILE A 76 5.33 -4.09 12.34
C ILE A 76 4.48 -5.33 12.66
N ILE A 77 4.99 -6.52 12.39
CA ILE A 77 4.27 -7.78 12.67
C ILE A 77 3.92 -7.89 14.17
N GLU A 78 4.88 -7.64 15.06
CA GLU A 78 4.66 -7.73 16.52
C GLU A 78 3.67 -6.68 17.05
N SER A 79 3.76 -5.45 16.56
CA SER A 79 2.97 -4.32 17.07
C SER A 79 1.53 -4.35 16.56
N TYR A 80 1.30 -4.85 15.35
CA TYR A 80 0.00 -4.74 14.68
C TYR A 80 -0.78 -6.07 14.63
N LYS A 81 -0.15 -7.24 14.81
CA LYS A 81 -0.84 -8.53 14.91
C LYS A 81 -1.97 -8.58 15.96
N PRO A 82 -1.89 -7.93 17.13
CA PRO A 82 -3.02 -7.88 18.07
C PRO A 82 -4.29 -7.25 17.50
N LEU A 83 -4.17 -6.46 16.43
CA LEU A 83 -5.28 -5.78 15.77
C LEU A 83 -6.01 -6.64 14.73
N SER A 84 -5.51 -7.85 14.43
CA SER A 84 -6.16 -8.79 13.49
C SER A 84 -7.63 -9.06 13.84
N SER A 85 -8.03 -9.05 15.12
CA SER A 85 -9.43 -9.23 15.51
C SER A 85 -10.35 -8.07 15.07
N TYR A 86 -9.84 -6.84 15.09
CA TYR A 86 -10.56 -5.67 14.59
C TYR A 86 -10.69 -5.73 13.07
N LEU A 87 -9.60 -6.07 12.38
CA LEU A 87 -9.60 -6.26 10.93
C LEU A 87 -10.58 -7.37 10.51
N ASN A 88 -10.61 -8.51 11.22
CA ASN A 88 -11.57 -9.58 10.98
C ASN A 88 -13.02 -9.11 11.15
N SER A 89 -13.28 -8.25 12.13
CA SER A 89 -14.62 -7.67 12.34
C SER A 89 -15.02 -6.74 11.19
N VAL A 90 -14.07 -5.97 10.66
CA VAL A 90 -14.27 -5.14 9.46
C VAL A 90 -14.60 -6.00 8.24
N TYR A 91 -13.85 -7.08 8.00
CA TYR A 91 -14.13 -8.01 6.91
C TYR A 91 -15.53 -8.60 7.03
N SER A 92 -15.92 -9.14 8.19
CA SER A 92 -17.25 -9.71 8.41
C SER A 92 -18.38 -8.71 8.19
N ASN A 93 -18.17 -7.43 8.50
CA ASN A 93 -19.18 -6.39 8.25
C ASN A 93 -19.30 -6.04 6.77
N LEU A 94 -18.17 -5.92 6.06
CA LEU A 94 -18.17 -5.66 4.62
C LEU A 94 -18.74 -6.84 3.82
N GLU A 95 -18.53 -8.07 4.28
CA GLU A 95 -19.04 -9.28 3.61
C GLU A 95 -20.57 -9.42 3.62
N LYS A 96 -21.25 -8.68 4.50
CA LYS A 96 -22.72 -8.55 4.44
C LYS A 96 -23.21 -7.83 3.18
N ILE A 97 -22.35 -7.03 2.55
CA ILE A 97 -22.65 -6.19 1.39
C ILE A 97 -21.86 -6.68 0.16
N ARG A 98 -20.61 -7.12 0.35
CA ARG A 98 -19.67 -7.50 -0.71
C ARG A 98 -19.03 -8.85 -0.43
N ILE A 99 -19.42 -9.86 -1.20
CA ILE A 99 -18.96 -11.24 -1.03
C ILE A 99 -17.43 -11.37 -1.18
N SER A 100 -16.84 -12.17 -0.28
CA SER A 100 -15.42 -12.52 -0.26
C SER A 100 -14.48 -11.32 -0.17
N THR A 101 -14.82 -10.37 0.70
CA THR A 101 -13.99 -9.17 0.90
C THR A 101 -12.61 -9.58 1.40
N ARG A 102 -12.53 -10.48 2.40
CA ARG A 102 -11.26 -10.96 2.94
C ARG A 102 -10.39 -11.59 1.84
N GLU A 103 -10.94 -12.55 1.10
CA GLU A 103 -10.18 -13.30 0.09
C GLU A 103 -9.68 -12.38 -1.02
N ARG A 104 -10.48 -11.40 -1.45
CA ARG A 104 -10.08 -10.43 -2.47
C ARG A 104 -8.93 -9.53 -2.00
N VAL A 105 -8.94 -9.11 -0.74
CA VAL A 105 -7.82 -8.34 -0.15
C VAL A 105 -6.57 -9.21 -0.06
N LEU A 106 -6.67 -10.43 0.48
CA LEU A 106 -5.53 -11.34 0.60
C LEU A 106 -4.94 -11.72 -0.76
N GLN A 107 -5.78 -12.02 -1.76
CA GLN A 107 -5.35 -12.26 -3.13
C GLN A 107 -4.60 -11.05 -3.71
N ARG A 108 -5.05 -9.83 -3.41
CA ARG A 108 -4.37 -8.63 -3.88
C ARG A 108 -3.00 -8.44 -3.23
N LEU A 109 -2.86 -8.75 -1.94
CA LEU A 109 -1.56 -8.76 -1.26
C LEU A 109 -0.65 -9.87 -1.81
N GLN A 110 -1.18 -11.05 -2.10
CA GLN A 110 -0.41 -12.14 -2.71
C GLN A 110 0.10 -11.75 -4.10
N ASN A 111 -0.72 -11.10 -4.92
CA ASN A 111 -0.31 -10.59 -6.23
C ASN A 111 0.80 -9.52 -6.08
N ALA A 112 0.67 -8.63 -5.10
CA ALA A 112 1.72 -7.64 -4.81
C ALA A 112 3.02 -8.32 -4.35
N TYR A 113 2.94 -9.38 -3.55
CA TYR A 113 4.10 -10.18 -3.14
C TYR A 113 4.81 -10.81 -4.34
N ILE A 114 4.06 -11.46 -5.24
CA ILE A 114 4.61 -12.04 -6.47
C ILE A 114 5.26 -10.96 -7.33
N ASN A 115 4.61 -9.80 -7.48
CA ASN A 115 5.15 -8.68 -8.24
C ASN A 115 6.48 -8.16 -7.67
N GLU A 116 6.56 -7.97 -6.34
CA GLU A 116 7.80 -7.56 -5.68
C GLU A 116 8.90 -8.62 -5.82
N LEU A 117 8.54 -9.89 -5.61
CA LEU A 117 9.48 -10.99 -5.73
C LEU A 117 10.06 -11.09 -7.15
N ASN A 118 9.24 -10.92 -8.19
CA ASN A 118 9.68 -11.00 -9.58
C ASN A 118 10.73 -9.94 -9.96
N LYS A 119 10.85 -8.85 -9.20
CA LYS A 119 11.91 -7.84 -9.42
C LYS A 119 13.32 -8.38 -9.14
N TYR A 120 13.43 -9.47 -8.39
CA TYR A 120 14.70 -10.06 -7.95
C TYR A 120 15.02 -11.40 -8.61
N VAL A 121 14.07 -11.96 -9.36
CA VAL A 121 14.15 -13.28 -9.96
C VAL A 121 14.28 -13.06 -11.48
N ASN A 122 15.48 -12.69 -11.94
CA ASN A 122 15.79 -12.36 -13.34
C ASN A 122 15.75 -13.59 -14.26
N ASN A 123 14.56 -14.15 -14.52
CA ASN A 123 14.33 -15.40 -15.27
C ASN A 123 14.97 -16.67 -14.68
N GLU A 124 15.63 -16.57 -13.52
CA GLU A 124 16.13 -17.71 -12.76
C GLU A 124 15.03 -18.33 -11.90
N ARG A 125 15.29 -19.52 -11.35
CA ARG A 125 14.34 -20.12 -10.41
C ARG A 125 14.35 -19.31 -9.11
N LYS A 126 13.18 -18.97 -8.59
CA LYS A 126 13.02 -18.43 -7.23
C LYS A 126 13.79 -19.30 -6.24
N THR A 127 14.78 -18.71 -5.57
CA THR A 127 15.49 -19.37 -4.47
C THR A 127 15.14 -18.70 -3.15
N LEU A 128 15.14 -19.49 -2.07
CA LEU A 128 14.93 -19.00 -0.72
C LEU A 128 15.99 -17.94 -0.33
N ASP A 129 17.20 -18.03 -0.87
CA ASP A 129 18.27 -17.08 -0.58
C ASP A 129 17.99 -15.68 -1.16
N VAL A 130 17.41 -15.60 -2.36
CA VAL A 130 16.97 -14.32 -2.95
C VAL A 130 15.86 -13.70 -2.10
N VAL A 131 14.90 -14.51 -1.63
CA VAL A 131 13.84 -14.02 -0.73
C VAL A 131 14.45 -13.49 0.56
N LYS A 132 15.31 -14.26 1.23
CA LYS A 132 15.97 -13.86 2.49
C LYS A 132 16.80 -12.59 2.37
N ALA A 133 17.46 -12.37 1.24
CA ALA A 133 18.27 -11.18 1.01
C ALA A 133 17.42 -9.90 0.85
N ASN A 134 16.16 -10.04 0.41
CA ASN A 134 15.29 -8.92 0.04
C ASN A 134 14.01 -8.84 0.88
N SER A 135 13.86 -9.63 1.94
CA SER A 135 12.58 -9.85 2.62
C SER A 135 11.91 -8.58 3.17
N ASP A 136 12.66 -7.72 3.85
CA ASP A 136 12.12 -6.45 4.34
C ASP A 136 11.74 -5.51 3.18
N VAL A 137 12.55 -5.47 2.12
CA VAL A 137 12.29 -4.63 0.94
C VAL A 137 11.03 -5.11 0.21
N ILE A 138 10.85 -6.42 0.08
CA ILE A 138 9.64 -7.03 -0.50
C ILE A 138 8.40 -6.66 0.33
N LEU A 139 8.45 -6.80 1.66
CA LEU A 139 7.32 -6.45 2.53
C LEU A 139 6.94 -4.96 2.43
N LEU A 140 7.94 -4.07 2.41
CA LEU A 140 7.70 -2.63 2.24
C LEU A 140 7.19 -2.31 0.83
N GLY A 141 7.69 -3.00 -0.20
CA GLY A 141 7.22 -2.88 -1.58
C GLY A 141 5.76 -3.30 -1.75
N ILE A 142 5.33 -4.37 -1.04
CA ILE A 142 3.91 -4.74 -0.98
C ILE A 142 3.11 -3.58 -0.38
N LYS A 143 3.52 -3.05 0.77
CA LYS A 143 2.83 -1.93 1.43
C LYS A 143 2.69 -0.75 0.46
N GLU A 144 3.76 -0.38 -0.22
CA GLU A 144 3.78 0.74 -1.17
C GLU A 144 2.88 0.50 -2.39
N GLN A 145 2.90 -0.70 -2.98
CA GLN A 145 1.97 -1.05 -4.07
C GLN A 145 0.51 -0.91 -3.62
N ILE A 146 0.17 -1.41 -2.43
CA ILE A 146 -1.19 -1.33 -1.91
C ILE A 146 -1.58 0.12 -1.56
N LYS A 147 -0.67 0.89 -0.96
CA LYS A 147 -0.86 2.32 -0.66
C LYS A 147 -1.23 3.11 -1.92
N ASN A 148 -0.48 2.91 -3.01
CA ASN A 148 -0.75 3.56 -4.28
C ASN A 148 -2.13 3.21 -4.86
N ILE A 149 -2.59 1.97 -4.71
CA ILE A 149 -3.94 1.55 -5.14
C ILE A 149 -5.03 2.30 -4.36
N VAL A 150 -4.83 2.47 -3.05
CA VAL A 150 -5.80 3.14 -2.17
C VAL A 150 -5.83 4.64 -2.47
N ILE A 151 -4.67 5.30 -2.55
CA ILE A 151 -4.58 6.73 -2.86
C ILE A 151 -5.25 7.06 -4.20
N CYS A 152 -5.10 6.18 -5.19
CA CYS A 152 -5.67 6.37 -6.52
C CYS A 152 -7.15 5.96 -6.64
N SER A 153 -7.76 5.35 -5.62
CA SER A 153 -9.13 4.86 -5.72
C SER A 153 -10.16 5.98 -5.65
N SER A 154 -11.32 5.78 -6.27
CA SER A 154 -12.43 6.75 -6.23
C SER A 154 -13.13 6.80 -4.87
N ASN A 155 -13.01 5.75 -4.07
CA ASN A 155 -13.68 5.58 -2.79
C ASN A 155 -12.76 5.80 -1.58
N ASN A 156 -11.54 6.31 -1.73
CA ASN A 156 -10.69 6.67 -0.59
C ASN A 156 -11.27 7.89 0.15
N MET A 157 -11.50 7.76 1.46
CA MET A 157 -12.04 8.81 2.33
C MET A 157 -11.17 9.05 3.58
N THR A 158 -9.96 8.48 3.62
CA THR A 158 -9.08 8.46 4.80
C THR A 158 -7.84 9.32 4.62
N THR A 159 -7.22 9.67 5.74
CA THR A 159 -5.93 10.38 5.77
C THR A 159 -4.77 9.45 5.41
N GLU A 160 -3.61 10.03 5.10
CA GLU A 160 -2.41 9.24 4.81
C GLU A 160 -1.96 8.43 6.03
N GLU A 161 -2.04 9.02 7.23
CA GLU A 161 -1.71 8.37 8.49
C GLU A 161 -2.63 7.18 8.77
N ASP A 162 -3.93 7.34 8.53
CA ASP A 162 -4.91 6.25 8.66
C ASP A 162 -4.61 5.11 7.68
N ILE A 163 -4.24 5.45 6.43
CA ILE A 163 -3.84 4.47 5.42
C ILE A 163 -2.60 3.70 5.89
N ASP A 164 -1.57 4.39 6.38
CA ASP A 164 -0.33 3.75 6.80
C ASP A 164 -0.55 2.81 7.99
N ILE A 165 -1.32 3.23 9.00
CA ILE A 165 -1.67 2.41 10.16
C ILE A 165 -2.50 1.20 9.71
N ALA A 166 -3.52 1.40 8.88
CA ALA A 166 -4.39 0.32 8.44
C ALA A 166 -3.65 -0.71 7.58
N LEU A 167 -2.75 -0.25 6.71
CA LEU A 167 -1.91 -1.14 5.90
C LEU A 167 -0.94 -1.95 6.76
N ASP A 168 -0.40 -1.39 7.83
CA ASP A 168 0.44 -2.16 8.77
C ASP A 168 -0.36 -3.26 9.47
N VAL A 169 -1.63 -3.01 9.83
CA VAL A 169 -2.55 -4.06 10.34
C VAL A 169 -2.79 -5.15 9.28
N ILE A 170 -3.13 -4.76 8.05
CA ILE A 170 -3.42 -5.70 6.97
C ILE A 170 -2.18 -6.54 6.61
N LEU A 171 -1.00 -5.91 6.56
CA LEU A 171 0.27 -6.58 6.27
C LEU A 171 0.63 -7.59 7.36
N ALA A 172 0.48 -7.20 8.63
CA ALA A 172 0.72 -8.10 9.76
C ALA A 172 -0.24 -9.30 9.73
N ASP A 173 -1.54 -9.08 9.45
CA ASP A 173 -2.53 -10.14 9.33
C ASP A 173 -2.22 -11.11 8.19
N ALA A 174 -1.88 -10.59 7.00
CA ALA A 174 -1.53 -11.41 5.84
C ALA A 174 -0.24 -12.22 6.06
N PHE A 175 0.74 -11.65 6.76
CA PHE A 175 1.95 -12.35 7.13
C PHE A 175 1.67 -13.54 8.05
N VAL A 176 0.87 -13.31 9.10
CA VAL A 176 0.47 -14.32 10.10
C VAL A 176 -0.46 -15.38 9.49
N SER A 177 -1.34 -14.99 8.58
CA SER A 177 -2.27 -15.87 7.86
C SER A 177 -1.60 -16.67 6.72
N CYS A 178 -0.27 -16.62 6.62
CA CYS A 178 0.53 -17.32 5.61
C CYS A 178 0.22 -16.96 4.14
N GLN A 179 -0.22 -15.74 3.87
CA GLN A 179 -0.58 -15.31 2.50
C GLN A 179 0.56 -14.67 1.72
N ILE A 180 1.59 -14.19 2.43
CA ILE A 180 2.79 -13.55 1.87
C ILE A 180 4.04 -14.11 2.54
N MET A 181 5.18 -14.12 1.86
CA MET A 181 6.45 -14.72 2.32
C MET A 181 6.41 -16.24 2.47
N GLU A 182 7.57 -16.90 2.34
CA GLU A 182 7.66 -18.36 2.38
C GLU A 182 7.29 -18.93 3.74
N SER A 183 6.61 -20.08 3.75
CA SER A 183 6.32 -20.86 4.96
C SER A 183 6.93 -22.27 4.85
N GLU A 184 7.03 -22.98 5.98
CA GLU A 184 7.47 -24.37 5.97
C GLU A 184 6.56 -25.20 5.02
N GLY A 185 7.16 -25.87 4.03
CA GLY A 185 6.45 -26.72 3.05
C GLY A 185 6.22 -26.13 1.65
N GLN A 186 6.78 -24.94 1.33
CA GLN A 186 6.77 -24.34 -0.01
C GLN A 186 8.16 -24.32 -0.66
#